data_AF-A0A3P6DB18-F1
#
_entry.id   AF-A0A3P6DB18-F1
#
_cell.length_a   1.000
_cell.length_b   1.000
_cell.length_c   1.000
_cell.angle_alpha   90.00
_cell.angle_beta   90.00
_cell.angle_gamma   90.00
#
_symmetry.space_group_name_H-M   'P 1'
#
loop_
_entity.id
_entity.type
_entity.pdbx_description
1 polymer ?
#
loop_
_entity_poly.entity_id
_entity_poly.type
_entity_poly.pdbx_seq_one_letter_code
_entity_poly.pdbx_strand_id
1 'polypeptide(L)' 'MLMPLLLSSQPEQKYEIVKKLQELKHVCRMTGDGCSPALKRANSGINVAAATDAARGASDIVIMKP' A
#
# COMPACT_ATOMS: atom_id res chain seq x y z
N MET A 1 5.30 10.44 5.38
CA MET A 1 6.26 9.54 6.06
C MET A 1 6.18 8.18 5.39
N LEU A 2 7.29 7.62 4.92
CA LEU A 2 7.32 6.24 4.43
C LEU A 2 7.41 5.33 5.65
N MET A 3 6.27 4.91 6.19
CA MET A 3 6.23 4.07 7.39
C MET A 3 6.27 2.61 6.92
N PRO A 4 7.28 1.80 7.33
CA PRO A 4 7.31 0.39 6.99
C PRO A 4 6.19 -0.32 7.77
N LEU A 5 5.03 -0.50 7.12
CA LEU A 5 3.90 -1.28 7.64
C LEU A 5 4.28 -2.77 7.66
N LEU A 6 5.07 -3.18 8.66
CA LEU A 6 5.46 -4.56 8.94
C LEU A 6 4.55 -5.23 9.99
N LEU A 7 3.36 -4.68 10.23
CA LEU A 7 2.46 -5.16 11.27
C LEU A 7 1.24 -5.85 10.65
N SER A 8 1.20 -7.15 10.90
CA SER A 8 0.13 -8.15 10.72
C SER A 8 -0.44 -8.36 9.30
N SER A 9 -0.50 -9.63 8.94
CA SER A 9 -0.91 -10.17 7.65
C SER A 9 -2.40 -9.99 7.32
N GLN A 10 -3.18 -9.34 8.20
CA GLN A 10 -4.63 -9.19 8.05
C GLN A 10 -4.97 -7.92 7.26
N PRO A 11 -5.67 -8.04 6.11
CA PRO A 11 -6.06 -6.90 5.27
C PRO A 11 -6.81 -5.80 6.03
N GLU A 12 -7.63 -6.17 7.00
CA GLU A 12 -8.47 -5.27 7.80
C GLU A 12 -7.61 -4.36 8.69
N GLN A 13 -6.56 -4.90 9.31
CA GLN A 13 -5.68 -4.13 10.19
C GLN A 13 -4.86 -3.11 9.40
N LYS A 14 -4.37 -3.47 8.21
CA LYS A 14 -3.67 -2.54 7.32
C LYS A 14 -4.57 -1.38 6.89
N TYR A 15 -5.85 -1.66 6.61
CA TYR A 15 -6.83 -0.64 6.23
C TYR A 15 -7.08 0.35 7.37
N GLU A 16 -7.30 -0.14 8.59
CA GLU A 16 -7.51 0.71 9.77
C GLU A 16 -6.30 1.59 10.09
N ILE A 17 -5.07 1.09 9.89
CA ILE A 17 -3.85 1.89 10.06
C ILE A 17 -3.78 3.02 9.04
N VAL A 18 -4.01 2.73 7.76
CA VAL A 18 -4.01 3.77 6.71
C VAL A 18 -5.08 4.81 7.00
N LYS A 19 -6.28 4.39 7.40
CA LYS A 19 -7.37 5.27 7.78
C LYS A 19 -6.99 6.20 8.94
N LYS A 20 -6.46 5.66 10.04
CA LYS A 20 -6.05 6.46 11.21
C LYS A 20 -4.94 7.45 10.86
N LEU A 21 -3.95 7.05 10.06
CA LEU A 21 -2.87 7.94 9.64
C LEU A 21 -3.38 9.06 8.70
N GLN A 22 -4.34 8.74 7.82
CA GLN A 22 -5.00 9.74 6.99
C GLN A 22 -5.85 10.73 7.82
N GLU A 23 -6.54 10.26 8.86
CA GLU A 23 -7.27 11.11 9.81
C GLU A 23 -6.34 12.08 10.54
N LEU A 24 -5.10 11.66 10.83
CA LEU A 24 -4.04 12.52 11.38
C LEU A 24 -3.40 13.46 10.34
N LYS A 25 -3.99 13.58 9.14
CA LYS A 25 -3.50 14.37 7.99
C LYS A 25 -2.09 13.97 7.54
N HIS A 26 -1.67 12.74 7.79
CA HIS A 26 -0.42 12.22 7.26
C HIS A 26 -0.62 11.65 5.85
N VAL A 27 0.34 11.91 4.97
CA VAL A 27 0.40 11.28 3.66
C VAL A 27 0.96 9.87 3.82
N CYS A 28 0.12 8.87 3.50
CA CYS A 28 0.45 7.46 3.57
C CYS A 28 0.83 6.93 2.19
N ARG A 29 2.03 6.38 2.07
CA ARG A 29 2.41 5.52 0.94
C ARG A 29 2.51 4.09 1.41
N MET A 30 1.94 3.18 0.63
CA MET A 30 1.98 1.76 0.96
C MET A 30 2.63 0.97 -0.18
N THR A 31 3.50 0.04 0.20
CA THR A 31 4.11 -0.94 -0.69
C THR A 31 3.47 -2.30 -0.44
N GLY A 32 3.16 -3.03 -1.50
CA GLY A 32 2.60 -4.37 -1.41
C GLY A 32 2.99 -5.27 -2.58
N ASP A 33 2.78 -6.57 -2.42
CA ASP A 33 2.96 -7.61 -3.41
C ASP A 33 1.61 -8.12 -3.98
N GLY A 34 0.50 -7.74 -3.33
CA GLY A 34 -0.87 -8.15 -3.66
C GLY A 34 -1.88 -7.00 -3.71
N CYS A 35 -3.06 -7.28 -4.28
CA CYS A 35 -4.21 -6.38 -4.36
C CYS A 35 -4.86 -6.23 -2.96
N SER A 36 -4.24 -5.45 -2.09
CA SER A 36 -4.77 -5.16 -0.74
C SER A 36 -5.72 -3.95 -0.77
N PRO A 37 -6.87 -3.98 -0.06
CA PRO A 37 -7.75 -2.83 0.10
C PRO A 37 -7.05 -1.59 0.65
N ALA A 38 -6.03 -1.79 1.50
CA ALA A 38 -5.24 -0.71 2.07
C ALA A 38 -4.34 -0.01 1.02
N LEU A 39 -3.99 -0.70 -0.08
CA LEU A 39 -3.19 -0.12 -1.18
C LEU A 39 -4.02 0.89 -1.97
N LYS A 40 -5.29 0.56 -2.24
CA LYS A 40 -6.27 1.47 -2.87
C LYS A 40 -6.66 2.65 -1.98
N ARG A 41 -6.60 2.48 -0.65
CA ARG A 41 -6.93 3.54 0.30
C ARG A 41 -5.77 4.50 0.53
N ALA A 42 -4.52 4.03 0.43
CA ALA A 42 -3.33 4.85 0.59
C ALA A 42 -3.31 6.00 -0.41
N ASN A 43 -2.59 7.08 -0.08
CA ASN A 43 -2.48 8.23 -0.98
C ASN A 43 -1.65 7.91 -2.24
N SER A 44 -0.74 6.94 -2.12
CA SER A 44 -0.09 6.34 -3.29
C SER A 44 0.38 4.92 -2.99
N GLY A 45 0.00 3.98 -3.86
CA GLY A 45 0.43 2.60 -3.87
C GLY A 45 1.65 2.40 -4.76
N ILE A 46 2.72 1.79 -4.22
CA ILE A 46 3.92 1.45 -4.98
C ILE A 46 4.05 -0.07 -5.01
N ASN A 47 4.13 -0.65 -6.20
CA ASN A 47 4.45 -2.06 -6.36
C ASN A 47 5.77 -2.26 -7.10
N VAL A 48 6.38 -3.42 -6.86
CA VAL A 48 7.55 -3.89 -7.61
C VAL A 48 7.10 -4.71 -8.82
N ALA A 49 7.93 -4.76 -9.86
CA ALA A 49 7.66 -5.52 -11.08
C ALA A 49 7.32 -7.00 -10.86
N ALA A 50 7.80 -7.56 -9.75
CA ALA A 50 7.54 -8.93 -9.35
C ALA A 50 6.13 -9.14 -8.76
N ALA A 51 5.36 -8.07 -8.54
CA ALA A 51 3.99 -8.15 -8.05
C ALA A 51 3.04 -8.65 -9.14
N THR A 52 1.98 -9.35 -8.73
CA THR A 52 0.96 -9.91 -9.63
C THR A 52 0.30 -8.82 -10.51
N ASP A 53 -0.25 -9.21 -11.66
CA ASP A 53 -1.00 -8.29 -12.54
C ASP A 53 -2.12 -7.53 -11.83
N ALA A 54 -2.83 -8.22 -10.94
CA ALA A 54 -3.87 -7.63 -10.11
C ALA A 54 -3.32 -6.54 -9.18
N ALA A 55 -2.12 -6.75 -8.65
CA ALA A 55 -1.45 -5.79 -7.78
C ALA A 55 -0.92 -4.59 -8.59
N ARG A 56 -0.38 -4.81 -9.80
CA ARG A 56 0.03 -3.74 -10.71
C ARG A 56 -1.13 -2.81 -11.07
N GLY A 57 -2.29 -3.37 -11.39
CA GLY A 57 -3.51 -2.60 -11.69
C GLY A 57 -4.09 -1.83 -10.50
N ALA A 58 -3.69 -2.15 -9.26
CA ALA A 58 -4.11 -1.45 -8.05
C ALA A 58 -3.11 -0.38 -7.57
N SER A 59 -1.98 -0.22 -8.25
CA SER A 59 -0.88 0.67 -7.84
C SER A 59 -0.80 1.92 -8.71
N ASP A 60 -0.40 3.03 -8.10
CA ASP A 60 -0.14 4.28 -8.83
C ASP A 60 1.24 4.27 -9.51
N ILE A 61 2.20 3.56 -8.89
CA ILE A 61 3.58 3.48 -9.38
C ILE A 61 4.03 2.02 -9.38
N VAL A 62 4.54 1.56 -10.51
CA VAL A 62 5.17 0.23 -10.64
C VAL A 62 6.66 0.41 -10.92
N ILE A 63 7.50 -0.06 -10.00
CA ILE A 63 8.95 -0.04 -10.14
C ILE A 63 9.37 -1.21 -11.02
N MET A 64 9.79 -0.90 -12.25
CA MET A 64 10.20 -1.87 -13.27
C MET A 64 11.72 -2.01 -13.27
N LYS A 65 12.24 -3.10 -12.68
CA LYS A 65 13.68 -3.39 -12.41
C LYS A 65 14.36 -2.36 -11.46
N PRO A 66 15.43 -2.75 -10.74
CA PRO A 66 16.14 -1.85 -9.82
C PRO A 66 16.73 -0.62 -10.52
#